data_AF-A0A536BYW7-F1
#
_entry.id   AF-A0A536BYW7-F1
#
_cell.length_a   1.000
_cell.length_b   1.000
_cell.length_c   1.000
_cell.angle_alpha   90.00
_cell.angle_beta   90.00
_cell.angle_gamma   90.00
#
_symmetry.space_group_name_H-M   'P 1'
#
loop_
_entity.id
_entity.type
_entity.pdbx_description
1 polymer ?
#
loop_
_entity_poly.entity_id
_entity_poly.type
_entity_poly.pdbx_seq_one_letter_code
_entity_poly.pdbx_strand_id
1 'polypeptide(L)'
;MSIVIPHELTHIVFNAAVDNPYHLPPRWLNEGLAVYLSEGYGVDDRVAAESAARDGSIIPLDGLTGQFPVSTDGFFLAYSESVSAIDFLVKTYGKDALVKLIRSYGRGVTDDEAFQGALGVTATGFSDAWLASLGAKTRSRQGPQPAPAGPLPTGWSGPAGPPGTLVPGTLAPGASQAPGRPPASGEEAVGAPVRPGSADRAIGLLAGALLVVVIAAAIAIGFRRSEAMGPPP
;
A
#
# COMPACT_ATOMS: atom_id res chain seq x y z
N MET A 1 1.39 28.37 -11.22
CA MET A 1 2.72 27.84 -11.59
C MET A 1 3.55 27.64 -10.34
N SER A 2 3.20 26.67 -9.48
CA SER A 2 4.05 26.27 -8.33
C SER A 2 3.57 25.00 -7.63
N ILE A 3 2.91 24.05 -8.31
CA ILE A 3 2.31 22.85 -7.67
C ILE A 3 3.37 21.80 -7.32
N VAL A 4 4.34 21.61 -8.22
CA VAL A 4 5.37 20.56 -8.10
C VAL A 4 6.29 20.79 -6.90
N ILE A 5 6.73 22.04 -6.65
CA ILE A 5 7.68 22.30 -5.57
C ILE A 5 7.11 22.01 -4.17
N PRO A 6 5.90 22.47 -3.80
CA PRO A 6 5.24 22.07 -2.56
C PRO A 6 5.00 20.57 -2.45
N HIS A 7 4.68 19.89 -3.56
CA HIS A 7 4.50 18.44 -3.58
C HIS A 7 5.80 17.71 -3.20
N GLU A 8 6.89 18.00 -3.91
CA GLU A 8 8.20 17.38 -3.64
C GLU A 8 8.76 17.78 -2.26
N LEU A 9 8.55 19.03 -1.85
CA LEU A 9 8.94 19.48 -0.51
C LEU A 9 8.19 18.71 0.58
N THR A 10 6.91 18.39 0.35
CA THR A 10 6.12 17.58 1.29
C THR A 10 6.77 16.22 1.49
N HIS A 11 7.21 15.54 0.44
CA HIS A 11 7.89 14.26 0.58
C HIS A 11 9.18 14.36 1.40
N ILE A 12 9.99 15.41 1.19
CA ILE A 12 11.23 15.61 1.95
C ILE A 12 10.93 15.78 3.44
N VAL A 13 9.97 16.65 3.78
CA VAL A 13 9.60 16.93 5.18
C VAL A 13 8.93 15.71 5.82
N PHE A 14 8.06 15.03 5.08
CA PHE A 14 7.39 13.81 5.52
C PHE A 14 8.40 12.72 5.86
N ASN A 15 9.32 12.43 4.94
CA ASN A 15 10.36 11.42 5.14
C ASN A 15 11.25 11.73 6.36
N ALA A 16 11.60 13.00 6.57
CA ALA A 16 12.35 13.42 7.75
C ALA A 16 11.56 13.24 9.07
N ALA A 17 10.23 13.43 9.04
CA ALA A 17 9.38 13.31 10.22
C ALA A 17 9.11 11.86 10.64
N VAL A 18 9.23 10.91 9.71
CA VAL A 18 8.87 9.49 9.90
C VAL A 18 10.08 8.56 9.86
N ASP A 19 11.30 9.08 9.71
CA ASP A 19 12.53 8.30 9.56
C ASP A 19 12.71 7.31 10.72
N ASN A 20 12.65 6.02 10.38
CA ASN A 20 12.80 4.92 11.31
C ASN A 20 13.16 3.62 10.57
N PRO A 21 13.79 2.63 11.23
CA PRO A 21 14.21 1.39 10.58
C PRO A 21 13.19 0.24 10.62
N TYR A 22 11.97 0.45 11.11
CA TYR A 22 11.02 -0.62 11.44
C TYR A 22 9.79 -0.64 10.54
N HIS A 23 8.90 0.34 10.66
CA HIS A 23 7.63 0.40 9.94
C HIS A 23 7.44 1.79 9.34
N LEU A 24 7.28 1.84 8.02
CA LEU A 24 7.09 3.07 7.28
C LEU A 24 5.60 3.37 7.11
N PRO A 25 5.21 4.65 7.05
CA PRO A 25 3.82 5.01 6.78
C PRO A 25 3.31 4.46 5.43
N PRO A 26 2.00 4.18 5.30
CA PRO A 26 1.38 3.80 4.04
C PRO A 26 1.65 4.82 2.92
N ARG A 27 1.86 4.36 1.68
CA ARG A 27 2.13 5.24 0.53
C ARG A 27 1.04 6.29 0.33
N TRP A 28 -0.24 5.90 0.40
CA TRP A 28 -1.37 6.83 0.25
C TRP A 28 -1.30 8.02 1.21
N LEU A 29 -0.75 7.84 2.42
CA LEU A 29 -0.65 8.92 3.40
C LEU A 29 0.37 9.97 2.96
N ASN A 30 1.49 9.54 2.37
CA ASN A 30 2.53 10.44 1.86
C ASN A 30 2.09 11.15 0.56
N GLU A 31 1.62 10.38 -0.42
CA GLU A 31 1.16 10.90 -1.72
C GLU A 31 -0.06 11.82 -1.57
N GLY A 32 -1.05 11.37 -0.79
CA GLY A 32 -2.26 12.15 -0.51
C GLY A 32 -1.96 13.45 0.22
N LEU A 33 -1.00 13.45 1.16
CA LEU A 33 -0.58 14.67 1.84
C LEU A 33 0.12 15.64 0.89
N ALA A 34 0.97 15.13 0.00
CA ALA A 34 1.67 15.93 -0.99
C ALA A 34 0.68 16.64 -1.93
N VAL A 35 -0.33 15.93 -2.46
CA VAL A 35 -1.42 16.54 -3.24
C VAL A 35 -2.25 17.51 -2.40
N TYR A 36 -2.62 17.12 -1.17
CA TYR A 36 -3.44 17.97 -0.30
C TYR A 36 -2.76 19.32 0.02
N LEU A 37 -1.44 19.33 0.20
CA LEU A 37 -0.69 20.55 0.50
C LEU A 37 -0.30 21.35 -0.76
N SER A 38 -0.16 20.71 -1.93
CA SER A 38 0.15 21.40 -3.19
C SER A 38 -1.08 22.02 -3.85
N GLU A 39 -2.21 21.31 -3.81
CA GLU A 39 -3.40 21.58 -4.63
C GLU A 39 -4.70 21.53 -3.83
N GLY A 40 -4.71 20.84 -2.68
CA GLY A 40 -5.93 20.53 -1.94
C GLY A 40 -6.70 19.37 -2.55
N TYR A 41 -7.91 19.12 -2.05
CA TYR A 41 -8.81 18.14 -2.65
C TYR A 41 -9.63 18.78 -3.77
N GLY A 42 -9.12 18.66 -4.99
CA GLY A 42 -9.68 19.28 -6.18
C GLY A 42 -11.02 18.70 -6.63
N VAL A 43 -11.68 19.39 -7.57
CA VAL A 43 -12.96 18.92 -8.14
C VAL A 43 -12.78 17.60 -8.89
N ASP A 44 -11.72 17.46 -9.67
CA ASP A 44 -11.47 16.28 -10.49
C ASP A 44 -11.19 15.05 -9.62
N ASP A 45 -10.34 15.19 -8.59
CA ASP A 45 -10.08 14.11 -7.62
C ASP A 45 -11.35 13.69 -6.89
N ARG A 46 -12.19 14.66 -6.52
CA ARG A 46 -13.46 14.39 -5.87
C ARG A 46 -14.41 13.61 -6.77
N VAL A 47 -14.54 14.02 -8.03
CA VAL A 47 -15.36 13.32 -9.01
C VAL A 47 -14.84 11.90 -9.24
N ALA A 48 -13.51 11.71 -9.33
CA ALA A 48 -12.89 10.40 -9.51
C ALA A 48 -13.18 9.47 -8.32
N ALA A 49 -12.90 9.91 -7.09
CA ALA A 49 -13.12 9.11 -5.88
C ALA A 49 -14.61 8.78 -5.67
N GLU A 50 -15.52 9.75 -5.87
CA GLU A 50 -16.96 9.53 -5.76
C GLU A 50 -17.49 8.61 -6.87
N SER A 51 -16.97 8.71 -8.10
CA SER A 51 -17.34 7.79 -9.19
C SER A 51 -16.92 6.36 -8.85
N ALA A 52 -15.67 6.19 -8.42
CA ALA A 52 -15.11 4.90 -8.06
C ALA A 52 -15.87 4.25 -6.88
N ALA A 53 -16.32 5.06 -5.92
CA ALA A 53 -17.17 4.60 -4.82
C ALA A 53 -18.52 4.08 -5.32
N ARG A 54 -19.14 4.75 -6.30
CA ARG A 54 -20.47 4.39 -6.85
C ARG A 54 -20.44 3.15 -7.74
N ASP A 55 -19.43 3.03 -8.60
CA ASP A 55 -19.28 1.93 -9.56
C ASP A 55 -18.57 0.70 -8.96
N GLY A 56 -17.93 0.86 -7.79
CA GLY A 56 -17.25 -0.22 -7.09
C GLY A 56 -15.81 -0.44 -7.55
N SER A 57 -15.22 0.48 -8.29
CA SER A 57 -13.78 0.45 -8.63
C SER A 57 -12.88 0.97 -7.50
N ILE A 58 -13.44 1.66 -6.48
CA ILE A 58 -12.69 2.32 -5.39
C ILE A 58 -11.65 1.44 -4.70
N ILE A 59 -10.39 1.85 -4.61
CA ILE A 59 -9.34 1.04 -3.98
C ILE A 59 -9.37 1.29 -2.46
N PRO A 60 -9.58 0.25 -1.61
CA PRO A 60 -9.48 0.42 -0.17
C PRO A 60 -8.04 0.75 0.22
N LEU A 61 -7.87 1.48 1.32
CA LEU A 61 -6.56 2.04 1.71
C LEU A 61 -5.50 0.96 1.99
N ASP A 62 -5.91 -0.24 2.39
CA ASP A 62 -5.01 -1.39 2.53
C ASP A 62 -4.36 -1.78 1.19
N GLY A 63 -5.08 -1.63 0.08
CA GLY A 63 -4.58 -1.78 -1.29
C GLY A 63 -3.68 -0.64 -1.78
N LEU A 64 -3.62 0.47 -1.05
CA LEU A 64 -2.79 1.65 -1.37
C LEU A 64 -1.62 1.84 -0.37
N THR A 65 -1.34 0.84 0.45
CA THR A 65 -0.20 0.84 1.38
C THR A 65 1.14 0.74 0.65
N GLY A 66 1.21 -0.14 -0.35
CA GLY A 66 2.41 -0.47 -1.11
C GLY A 66 2.57 0.33 -2.40
N GLN A 67 2.77 -0.36 -3.52
CA GLN A 67 2.85 0.27 -4.84
C GLN A 67 1.45 0.57 -5.37
N PHE A 68 1.32 1.72 -6.04
CA PHE A 68 0.09 2.06 -6.75
C PHE A 68 -0.08 1.18 -8.00
N PRO A 69 -1.32 1.07 -8.53
CA PRO A 69 -1.58 0.34 -9.77
C PRO A 69 -0.71 0.85 -10.92
N VAL A 70 -0.28 -0.06 -11.79
CA VAL A 70 0.56 0.25 -12.95
C VAL A 70 -0.25 0.70 -14.17
N SER A 71 -1.57 0.45 -14.18
CA SER A 71 -2.45 0.97 -15.21
C SER A 71 -2.59 2.49 -15.02
N THR A 72 -2.60 3.23 -16.13
CA THR A 72 -2.72 4.70 -16.11
C THR A 72 -3.93 5.15 -15.28
N ASP A 73 -5.11 4.58 -15.53
CA ASP A 73 -6.33 4.96 -14.84
C ASP A 73 -6.28 4.63 -13.34
N GLY A 74 -5.73 3.46 -13.00
CA GLY A 74 -5.58 3.04 -11.60
C GLY A 74 -4.54 3.86 -10.84
N PHE A 75 -3.47 4.29 -11.52
CA PHE A 75 -2.44 5.16 -10.95
C PHE A 75 -3.00 6.52 -10.56
N PHE A 76 -3.73 7.18 -11.48
CA PHE A 76 -4.34 8.48 -11.18
C PHE A 76 -5.46 8.35 -10.13
N LEU A 77 -6.27 7.29 -10.20
CA LEU A 77 -7.30 7.02 -9.21
C LEU A 77 -6.70 6.86 -7.80
N ALA A 78 -5.57 6.16 -7.67
CA ALA A 78 -4.89 6.00 -6.38
C ALA A 78 -4.47 7.36 -5.76
N TYR A 79 -4.03 8.33 -6.57
CA TYR A 79 -3.76 9.69 -6.08
C TYR A 79 -5.05 10.40 -5.62
N SER A 80 -6.12 10.35 -6.43
CA SER A 80 -7.41 10.97 -6.10
C SER A 80 -8.02 10.39 -4.81
N GLU A 81 -7.94 9.07 -4.62
CA GLU A 81 -8.38 8.38 -3.40
C GLU A 81 -7.50 8.73 -2.19
N SER A 82 -6.18 8.84 -2.39
CA SER A 82 -5.25 9.23 -1.33
C SER A 82 -5.55 10.63 -0.80
N VAL A 83 -5.70 11.63 -1.68
CA VAL A 83 -6.04 13.01 -1.25
C VAL A 83 -7.45 13.08 -0.65
N SER A 84 -8.40 12.29 -1.16
CA SER A 84 -9.74 12.14 -0.59
C SER A 84 -9.70 11.65 0.86
N ALA A 85 -8.89 10.62 1.15
CA ALA A 85 -8.72 10.10 2.50
C ALA A 85 -8.06 11.12 3.45
N ILE A 86 -7.06 11.88 2.97
CA ILE A 86 -6.44 12.95 3.76
C ILE A 86 -7.43 14.07 4.07
N ASP A 87 -8.21 14.50 3.09
CA ASP A 87 -9.24 15.52 3.27
C ASP A 87 -10.30 15.06 4.29
N PHE A 88 -10.76 13.80 4.18
CA PHE A 88 -11.64 13.19 5.17
C PHE A 88 -11.02 13.17 6.58
N LEU A 89 -9.75 12.80 6.70
CA LEU A 89 -9.03 12.80 7.97
C LEU A 89 -9.00 14.21 8.58
N VAL A 90 -8.62 15.22 7.79
CA VAL A 90 -8.55 16.61 8.27
C VAL A 90 -9.92 17.15 8.67
N LYS A 91 -10.97 16.84 7.91
CA LYS A 91 -12.35 17.27 8.21
C LYS A 91 -12.92 16.60 9.46
N THR A 92 -12.57 15.34 9.70
CA THR A 92 -13.14 14.53 10.78
C THR A 92 -12.36 14.66 12.09
N TYR A 93 -11.03 14.64 12.02
CA TYR A 93 -10.15 14.58 13.19
C TYR A 93 -9.30 15.85 13.38
N GLY A 94 -9.22 16.72 12.37
CA GLY A 94 -8.43 17.94 12.42
C GLY A 94 -6.96 17.76 12.03
N LYS A 95 -6.30 18.90 11.76
CA LYS A 95 -4.89 18.94 11.34
C LYS A 95 -3.93 18.46 12.43
N ASP A 96 -4.24 18.72 13.70
CA ASP A 96 -3.39 18.29 14.81
C ASP A 96 -3.35 16.76 14.92
N ALA A 97 -4.47 16.10 14.64
CA ALA A 97 -4.55 14.65 14.61
C ALA A 97 -3.73 14.06 13.43
N LEU A 98 -3.77 14.70 12.26
CA LEU A 98 -2.92 14.34 11.12
C LEU A 98 -1.42 14.45 11.47
N VAL A 99 -1.00 15.57 12.07
CA VAL A 99 0.39 15.76 12.49
C VAL A 99 0.79 14.72 13.54
N LYS A 100 -0.09 14.44 14.51
CA LYS A 100 0.15 13.41 15.53
C LYS A 100 0.28 12.02 14.90
N LEU A 101 -0.55 11.68 13.93
CA LEU A 101 -0.49 10.43 13.17
C LEU A 101 0.86 10.30 12.45
N ILE A 102 1.23 11.29 11.63
CA ILE A 102 2.47 11.27 10.85
C ILE A 102 3.68 11.10 11.79
N ARG A 103 3.79 11.94 12.82
CA ARG A 103 4.94 11.90 13.75
C ARG A 103 5.02 10.60 14.56
N SER A 104 3.91 9.87 14.72
CA SER A 104 3.93 8.60 15.44
C SER A 104 4.77 7.54 14.73
N TYR A 105 4.80 7.56 13.39
CA TYR A 105 5.60 6.64 12.58
C TYR A 105 7.10 6.81 12.76
N GLY A 106 7.59 7.97 13.22
CA GLY A 106 9.00 8.13 13.59
C GLY A 106 9.45 7.19 14.73
N ARG A 107 8.52 6.54 15.43
CA ARG A 107 8.81 5.48 16.41
C ARG A 107 8.79 4.06 15.82
N GLY A 108 8.48 3.91 14.54
CA GLY A 108 8.36 2.61 13.87
C GLY A 108 7.18 1.76 14.36
N VAL A 109 6.10 2.40 14.83
CA VAL A 109 4.86 1.72 15.23
C VAL A 109 4.10 1.20 14.01
N THR A 110 3.29 0.17 14.21
CA THR A 110 2.38 -0.36 13.18
C THR A 110 1.28 0.65 12.80
N ASP A 111 0.63 0.43 11.65
CA ASP A 111 -0.49 1.28 11.21
C ASP A 111 -1.60 1.34 12.26
N ASP A 112 -2.02 0.21 12.83
CA ASP A 112 -3.09 0.19 13.84
C ASP A 112 -2.67 0.92 15.12
N GLU A 113 -1.43 0.79 15.59
CA GLU A 113 -0.94 1.56 16.74
C GLU A 113 -0.89 3.07 16.45
N ALA A 114 -0.45 3.45 15.25
CA ALA A 114 -0.39 4.85 14.80
C ALA A 114 -1.78 5.48 14.77
N PHE A 115 -2.73 4.81 14.10
CA PHE A 115 -4.12 5.26 13.98
C PHE A 115 -4.84 5.25 15.33
N GLN A 116 -4.67 4.21 16.15
CA GLN A 116 -5.30 4.14 17.46
C GLN A 116 -4.76 5.24 18.38
N GLY A 117 -3.45 5.48 18.36
CA GLY A 117 -2.82 6.51 19.16
C GLY A 117 -3.18 7.93 18.73
N ALA A 118 -3.35 8.18 17.44
CA ALA A 118 -3.63 9.51 16.90
C ALA A 118 -5.12 9.85 16.81
N LEU A 119 -5.93 8.92 16.30
CA LEU A 119 -7.33 9.11 15.92
C LEU A 119 -8.31 8.36 16.83
N GLY A 120 -7.84 7.39 17.61
CA GLY A 120 -8.68 6.56 18.48
C GLY A 120 -9.39 5.40 17.75
N VAL A 121 -9.02 5.15 16.49
CA VAL A 121 -9.57 4.06 15.65
C VAL A 121 -8.43 3.24 15.06
N THR A 122 -8.71 2.01 14.61
CA THR A 122 -7.74 1.22 13.84
C THR A 122 -7.57 1.78 12.42
N ALA A 123 -6.50 1.40 11.72
CA ALA A 123 -6.30 1.81 10.33
C ALA A 123 -7.43 1.28 9.43
N THR A 124 -7.88 0.05 9.69
CA THR A 124 -9.06 -0.53 9.01
C THR A 124 -10.32 0.28 9.34
N GLY A 125 -10.55 0.62 10.61
CA GLY A 125 -11.72 1.41 11.01
C GLY A 125 -11.76 2.80 10.38
N PHE A 126 -10.59 3.44 10.22
CA PHE A 126 -10.47 4.69 9.47
C PHE A 126 -10.83 4.49 7.99
N SER A 127 -10.28 3.45 7.33
CA SER A 127 -10.58 3.14 5.93
C SER A 127 -12.08 2.89 5.72
N ASP A 128 -12.72 2.13 6.61
CA ASP A 128 -14.15 1.85 6.54
C ASP A 128 -15.00 3.12 6.71
N ALA A 129 -14.62 4.01 7.64
CA ALA A 129 -15.28 5.28 7.85
C ALA A 129 -15.14 6.23 6.63
N TRP A 130 -13.95 6.28 6.03
CA TRP A 130 -13.71 7.04 4.80
C TRP A 130 -14.55 6.50 3.63
N LEU A 131 -14.53 5.19 3.39
CA LEU A 131 -15.36 4.55 2.35
C LEU A 131 -16.84 4.82 2.57
N ALA A 132 -17.32 4.75 3.81
CA ALA A 132 -18.70 5.08 4.16
C ALA A 132 -19.03 6.56 3.89
N SER A 133 -18.08 7.47 4.11
CA SER A 133 -18.27 8.90 3.82
C SER A 133 -18.47 9.20 2.34
N LEU A 134 -17.90 8.36 1.45
CA LEU A 134 -18.08 8.41 0.00
C LEU A 134 -19.33 7.67 -0.49
N GLY A 135 -20.08 7.03 0.40
CA GLY A 135 -21.21 6.18 0.03
C GLY A 135 -20.78 4.94 -0.76
N ALA A 136 -19.54 4.47 -0.57
CA ALA A 136 -19.00 3.34 -1.30
C ALA A 136 -19.82 2.06 -1.02
N LYS A 137 -20.09 1.30 -2.07
CA LYS A 137 -20.70 -0.03 -1.92
C LYS A 137 -19.67 -0.96 -1.31
N THR A 138 -20.04 -1.64 -0.21
CA THR A 138 -19.19 -2.64 0.43
C THR A 138 -18.75 -3.69 -0.59
N ARG A 139 -17.45 -3.76 -0.88
CA ARG A 139 -16.90 -4.84 -1.71
C ARG A 139 -16.72 -6.08 -0.84
N SER A 140 -17.12 -7.24 -1.35
CA SER A 140 -16.82 -8.49 -0.65
C SER A 140 -15.31 -8.66 -0.59
N ARG A 141 -14.74 -8.76 0.61
CA ARG A 141 -13.32 -9.07 0.78
C ARG A 141 -13.06 -10.42 0.11
N GLN A 142 -12.36 -10.42 -1.03
CA GLN A 142 -11.82 -11.62 -1.66
C GLN A 142 -10.55 -12.01 -0.90
N GLY A 143 -10.69 -12.30 0.39
CA GLY A 143 -9.58 -12.71 1.25
C GLY A 143 -9.08 -14.11 0.88
N PRO A 144 -8.06 -14.61 1.60
CA PRO A 144 -7.56 -15.97 1.43
C PRO A 144 -8.73 -16.94 1.45
N GLN A 145 -9.01 -17.57 0.30
CA GLN A 145 -9.98 -18.64 0.25
C GLN A 145 -9.35 -19.84 0.98
N PRO A 146 -10.09 -20.57 1.82
CA PRO A 146 -9.61 -21.83 2.36
C PRO A 146 -9.07 -22.67 1.21
N ALA A 147 -7.81 -23.10 1.32
CA ALA A 147 -7.25 -24.00 0.32
C ALA A 147 -8.15 -25.24 0.24
N PRO A 148 -8.47 -25.73 -0.98
CA PRO A 148 -9.16 -27.00 -1.13
C PRO A 148 -8.42 -28.08 -0.34
N ALA A 149 -9.17 -29.02 0.24
CA ALA A 149 -8.56 -30.15 0.92
C ALA A 149 -7.65 -30.91 -0.05
N GLY A 150 -6.36 -31.01 0.30
CA GLY A 150 -5.39 -31.78 -0.48
C GLY A 150 -5.64 -33.29 -0.35
N PRO A 151 -5.16 -34.12 -1.30
CA PRO A 151 -5.21 -35.57 -1.14
C PRO A 151 -4.41 -35.99 0.10
N LEU A 152 -4.96 -36.91 0.89
CA LEU A 152 -4.24 -37.50 2.02
C LEU A 152 -3.09 -38.39 1.49
N PRO A 153 -1.90 -38.34 2.11
CA PRO A 153 -0.86 -39.33 1.85
C PRO A 153 -1.35 -40.77 2.12
N THR A 154 -0.76 -41.74 1.42
CA THR A 154 -1.11 -43.16 1.59
C THR A 154 -0.91 -43.59 3.05
N GLY A 155 -1.92 -44.23 3.65
CA GLY A 155 -1.90 -44.71 5.04
C GLY A 155 -2.46 -43.73 6.08
N TRP A 156 -2.83 -42.51 5.67
CA TRP A 156 -3.49 -41.54 6.55
C TRP A 156 -5.01 -41.70 6.49
N SER A 157 -5.68 -41.64 7.64
CA SER A 157 -7.14 -41.65 7.76
C SER A 157 -7.61 -40.47 8.61
N GLY A 158 -8.74 -39.87 8.24
CA GLY A 158 -9.29 -38.66 8.88
C GLY A 158 -9.78 -37.63 7.86
N PRO A 159 -10.41 -36.53 8.29
CA PRO A 159 -10.79 -35.45 7.38
C PRO A 159 -9.52 -34.80 6.80
N ALA A 160 -9.47 -34.65 5.48
CA ALA A 160 -8.40 -33.94 4.80
C ALA A 160 -8.47 -32.44 5.18
N GLY A 161 -7.48 -31.98 5.94
CA GLY A 161 -7.33 -30.59 6.33
C GLY A 161 -6.66 -29.74 5.24
N PRO A 162 -6.75 -28.40 5.31
CA PRO A 162 -6.00 -27.53 4.43
C PRO A 162 -4.48 -27.79 4.57
N PRO A 163 -3.70 -27.71 3.47
CA PRO A 163 -2.26 -27.92 3.51
C PRO A 163 -1.59 -27.05 4.57
N GLY A 164 -0.75 -27.64 5.42
CA GLY A 164 0.01 -26.92 6.47
C GLY A 164 -0.63 -26.90 7.85
N THR A 165 -1.85 -27.42 8.03
CA THR A 165 -2.42 -27.65 9.37
C THR A 165 -1.99 -29.03 9.90
N LEU A 166 -0.99 -29.06 10.77
CA LEU A 166 -0.74 -30.25 11.59
C LEU A 166 -1.85 -30.34 12.62
N VAL A 167 -2.79 -31.26 12.43
CA VAL A 167 -3.76 -31.64 13.47
C VAL A 167 -3.02 -32.55 14.46
N PRO A 168 -2.81 -32.15 15.73
CA PRO A 168 -2.19 -33.03 16.69
C PRO A 168 -3.17 -34.15 17.08
N GLY A 169 -2.79 -35.39 16.79
CA GLY A 169 -3.37 -36.57 17.44
C GLY A 169 -4.29 -37.43 16.57
N THR A 170 -3.71 -38.34 15.81
CA THR A 170 -4.23 -39.71 15.57
C THR A 170 -3.07 -40.62 15.16
N LEU A 171 -2.15 -40.89 16.10
CA LEU A 171 -1.21 -41.99 15.93
C LEU A 171 -2.00 -43.30 16.07
N ALA A 172 -2.20 -44.02 14.96
CA ALA A 172 -2.56 -45.42 15.03
C ALA A 172 -1.40 -46.19 15.71
N PRO A 173 -1.66 -47.05 16.71
CA PRO A 173 -0.61 -47.83 17.34
C PRO A 173 -0.12 -48.88 16.34
N GLY A 174 1.07 -48.67 15.75
CA GLY A 174 1.65 -49.69 14.86
C GLY A 174 2.86 -49.29 14.01
N ALA A 175 3.19 -48.01 13.83
CA ALA A 175 4.29 -47.60 12.96
C ALA A 175 5.50 -47.06 13.76
N SER A 176 6.16 -47.94 14.52
CA SER A 176 7.52 -47.68 14.98
C SER A 176 8.45 -48.66 14.28
N GLN A 177 9.04 -48.25 13.15
CA GLN A 177 10.43 -48.55 12.81
C GLN A 177 10.97 -47.38 11.97
N ALA A 178 11.94 -46.66 12.53
CA ALA A 178 12.72 -45.67 11.78
C ALA A 178 13.61 -46.41 10.77
N PRO A 179 13.73 -45.95 9.51
CA PRO A 179 14.76 -46.46 8.62
C PRO A 179 16.13 -46.08 9.18
N GLY A 180 17.02 -47.07 9.29
CA GLY A 180 18.38 -46.91 9.80
C GLY A 180 19.15 -45.84 9.02
N ARG A 181 19.83 -44.97 9.77
CA ARG A 181 20.72 -43.90 9.28
C ARG A 181 21.97 -44.51 8.62
N PRO A 182 22.32 -44.17 7.36
CA PRO A 182 23.67 -44.39 6.84
C PRO A 182 24.66 -43.36 7.43
N PRO A 183 25.94 -43.71 7.61
CA PRO A 183 26.92 -42.86 8.29
C PRO A 183 27.25 -41.58 7.53
N ALA A 184 27.58 -40.54 8.28
CA ALA A 184 27.91 -39.20 7.80
C ALA A 184 29.28 -39.18 7.09
N SER A 185 29.31 -38.65 5.87
CA SER A 185 30.51 -38.09 5.24
C SER A 185 30.41 -36.57 5.32
N GLY A 186 31.39 -35.95 5.98
CA GLY A 186 31.42 -34.53 6.29
C GLY A 186 31.74 -33.63 5.10
N GLU A 187 31.40 -32.35 5.26
CA GLU A 187 32.24 -31.19 4.96
C GLU A 187 31.55 -29.95 5.55
N GLU A 188 32.17 -29.34 6.55
CA GLU A 188 31.79 -28.03 7.08
C GLU A 188 32.18 -26.96 6.06
N ALA A 189 31.21 -26.21 5.54
CA ALA A 189 31.45 -24.94 4.86
C ALA A 189 30.88 -23.80 5.70
N VAL A 190 31.76 -23.08 6.36
CA VAL A 190 31.49 -21.86 7.13
C VAL A 190 31.10 -20.73 6.17
N GLY A 191 29.83 -20.31 6.20
CA GLY A 191 29.35 -19.15 5.45
C GLY A 191 29.70 -17.84 6.15
N ALA A 192 30.50 -16.99 5.50
CA ALA A 192 30.81 -15.63 5.94
C ALA A 192 29.59 -14.69 5.83
N PRO A 193 29.49 -13.63 6.66
CA PRO A 193 28.34 -12.72 6.64
C PRO A 193 28.38 -11.78 5.43
N VAL A 194 27.28 -11.76 4.67
CA VAL A 194 27.03 -10.82 3.57
C VAL A 194 26.68 -9.44 4.14
N ARG A 195 27.42 -8.40 3.75
CA ARG A 195 27.08 -6.99 4.03
C ARG A 195 26.06 -6.49 2.99
N PRO A 196 25.00 -5.76 3.38
CA PRO A 196 24.07 -5.17 2.41
C PRO A 196 24.74 -4.02 1.64
N GLY A 197 24.66 -4.09 0.31
CA GLY A 197 25.24 -3.14 -0.63
C GLY A 197 24.35 -1.92 -0.87
N SER A 198 25.01 -0.80 -1.12
CA SER A 198 24.51 0.56 -1.33
C SER A 198 23.67 0.81 -2.60
N ALA A 199 22.96 -0.19 -3.11
CA ALA A 199 22.24 -0.10 -4.40
C ALA A 199 20.81 0.47 -4.28
N ASP A 200 20.19 0.43 -3.10
CA ASP A 200 18.77 0.78 -2.93
C ASP A 200 18.47 2.29 -3.02
N ARG A 201 19.49 3.15 -3.04
CA ARG A 201 19.30 4.61 -3.15
C ARG A 201 19.21 5.12 -4.59
N ALA A 202 19.56 4.29 -5.59
CA ALA A 202 19.62 4.72 -6.98
C ALA A 202 18.29 4.54 -7.75
N ILE A 203 17.41 3.65 -7.31
CA ILE A 203 16.18 3.30 -8.04
C ILE A 203 15.09 4.38 -7.86
N GLY A 204 15.04 5.05 -6.71
CA GLY A 204 14.07 6.12 -6.44
C GLY A 204 14.25 7.38 -7.31
N LEU A 205 15.49 7.69 -7.71
CA LEU A 205 15.79 8.90 -8.50
C LEU A 205 15.43 8.73 -9.99
N LEU A 206 15.47 7.52 -10.51
CA LEU A 206 15.19 7.25 -11.93
C LEU A 206 13.69 7.19 -12.23
N ALA A 207 12.86 6.74 -11.28
CA ALA A 207 11.41 6.73 -11.43
C ALA A 207 10.80 8.15 -11.42
N GLY A 208 11.28 9.04 -10.55
CA GLY A 208 10.84 10.44 -10.49
C GLY A 208 11.22 11.23 -11.75
N ALA A 209 12.42 11.01 -12.30
CA ALA A 209 12.86 11.67 -13.52
C ALA A 209 12.02 11.26 -14.75
N LEU A 210 11.57 10.00 -14.82
CA LEU A 210 10.74 9.52 -15.92
C LEU A 210 9.33 10.13 -15.88
N LEU A 211 8.76 10.31 -14.68
CA LEU A 211 7.46 10.98 -14.49
C LEU A 211 7.49 12.44 -14.96
N VAL A 212 8.57 13.17 -14.66
CA VAL A 212 8.77 14.56 -15.11
C VAL A 212 8.83 14.68 -16.63
N VAL A 213 9.48 13.74 -17.31
CA VAL A 213 9.60 13.76 -18.79
C VAL A 213 8.25 13.47 -19.46
N VAL A 214 7.46 12.54 -18.92
CA VAL A 214 6.14 12.19 -19.47
C VAL A 214 5.15 13.34 -19.32
N ILE A 215 5.13 13.99 -18.15
CA ILE A 215 4.25 15.14 -17.89
C ILE A 215 4.64 16.33 -18.79
N ALA A 216 5.94 16.62 -18.93
CA ALA A 216 6.41 17.69 -19.81
C ALA A 216 6.05 17.44 -21.30
N ALA A 217 6.16 16.18 -21.76
CA ALA A 217 5.79 15.80 -23.11
C ALA A 217 4.27 15.92 -23.36
N ALA A 218 3.44 15.51 -22.41
CA ALA A 218 1.99 15.61 -22.51
C ALA A 218 1.52 17.07 -22.60
N ILE A 219 2.12 17.96 -21.79
CA ILE A 219 1.85 19.41 -21.81
C ILE A 219 2.26 20.02 -23.16
N ALA A 220 3.44 19.70 -23.68
CA ALA A 220 3.92 20.21 -24.97
C ALA A 220 3.04 19.78 -26.16
N ILE A 221 2.51 18.55 -26.13
CA ILE A 221 1.58 18.06 -27.16
C ILE A 221 0.22 18.76 -27.06
N GLY A 222 -0.26 19.04 -25.84
CA GLY A 222 -1.48 19.82 -25.61
C GLY A 222 -1.40 21.23 -26.21
N PHE A 223 -0.31 21.95 -25.94
CA PHE A 223 -0.11 23.31 -26.47
C PHE A 223 -0.03 23.36 -28.00
N ARG A 224 0.64 22.39 -28.63
CA ARG A 224 0.70 22.30 -30.10
C ARG A 224 -0.65 22.03 -30.76
N ARG A 225 -1.56 21.32 -30.07
CA ARG A 225 -2.92 21.06 -30.57
C ARG A 225 -3.83 22.28 -30.43
N SER A 226 -3.65 23.10 -29.39
CA SER A 226 -4.40 24.36 -29.24
C SER A 226 -3.97 25.43 -30.24
N GLU A 227 -2.69 25.49 -30.62
CA GLU A 227 -2.22 26.44 -31.65
C GLU A 227 -2.66 26.05 -33.08
N ALA A 228 -2.96 24.77 -33.32
CA ALA A 228 -3.47 24.29 -34.60
C ALA A 228 -4.98 24.54 -34.80
N MET A 229 -5.72 24.89 -33.74
CA MET A 229 -7.12 25.29 -33.81
C MET A 229 -7.20 26.82 -33.71
N GLY A 230 -7.10 27.48 -34.87
CA GLY A 230 -7.30 28.93 -34.97
C GLY A 230 -8.68 29.36 -34.43
N PRO A 231 -8.84 30.64 -34.01
CA PRO A 231 -10.05 31.10 -33.35
C PRO A 231 -11.29 30.97 -34.27
N PRO A 232 -12.46 30.60 -33.72
CA PRO A 232 -13.67 30.44 -34.51
C PRO A 232 -14.19 31.80 -35.05
N PRO A 233 -14.93 31.79 -36.18
CA PRO A 233 -15.48 33.00 -36.80
C PRO A 233 -16.58 33.67 -35.96
#